data_AF-A0A316FVW7-F1
#
_entry.id   AF-A0A316FVW7-F1
#
_cell.length_a   1.000
_cell.length_b   1.000
_cell.length_c   1.000
_cell.angle_alpha   90.00
_cell.angle_beta   90.00
_cell.angle_gamma   90.00
#
_symmetry.space_group_name_H-M   'P 1'
#
loop_
_entity.id
_entity.type
_entity.pdbx_description
1 polymer ?
#
loop_
_entity_poly.entity_id
_entity_poly.type
_entity_poly.pdbx_seq_one_letter_code
_entity_poly.pdbx_strand_id
1 'polypeptide(L)'
;MKQLMVIILTIFLSSMSATTAFADVIPSDKVIAQQEYAYNKQQILAMLDTEAVSNKLIALGVDKAHAKSRIENMTQQELLSFQQQLNDMPAGQGIVGTIVTVLVVVAVLDVMGITDVYPFIRPL
;
A
#
# COMPACT_ATOMS: atom_id res chain seq x y z
N MET A 1 -11.84 -70.55 7.28
CA MET A 1 -12.58 -69.29 7.49
C MET A 1 -11.76 -68.24 8.25
N LYS A 2 -11.13 -68.56 9.40
CA LYS A 2 -10.25 -67.62 10.14
C LYS A 2 -9.12 -66.99 9.30
N GLN A 3 -8.43 -67.75 8.46
CA GLN A 3 -7.31 -67.24 7.64
C GLN A 3 -7.76 -66.24 6.55
N LEU A 4 -8.98 -66.40 6.04
CA LEU A 4 -9.56 -65.53 5.01
C LEU A 4 -9.94 -64.16 5.60
N MET A 5 -10.41 -64.15 6.85
CA MET A 5 -10.73 -62.94 7.61
C MET A 5 -9.46 -62.14 7.97
N VAL A 6 -8.35 -62.82 8.28
CA VAL A 6 -7.07 -62.15 8.58
C VAL A 6 -6.52 -61.45 7.33
N ILE A 7 -6.58 -62.08 6.15
CA ILE A 7 -6.07 -61.50 4.90
C ILE A 7 -6.85 -60.23 4.51
N ILE A 8 -8.18 -60.24 4.64
CA ILE A 8 -9.03 -59.07 4.34
C ILE A 8 -8.72 -57.90 5.28
N LEU A 9 -8.49 -58.18 6.57
CA LEU A 9 -8.17 -57.14 7.55
C LEU A 9 -6.81 -56.48 7.27
N THR A 10 -5.81 -57.26 6.86
CA THR A 10 -4.47 -56.73 6.56
C THR A 10 -4.45 -55.85 5.30
N ILE A 11 -5.25 -56.19 4.28
CA ILE A 11 -5.42 -55.38 3.06
C ILE A 11 -6.12 -54.05 3.39
N PHE A 12 -7.12 -54.09 4.28
CA PHE A 12 -7.85 -52.90 4.69
C PHE A 12 -6.97 -51.93 5.48
N LEU A 13 -6.13 -52.45 6.40
CA LEU A 13 -5.20 -51.63 7.18
C LEU A 13 -4.09 -51.00 6.32
N SER A 14 -3.62 -51.68 5.28
CA SER A 14 -2.58 -51.15 4.38
C SER A 14 -3.09 -50.09 3.41
N SER A 15 -4.40 -50.04 3.17
CA SER A 15 -5.04 -48.98 2.36
C SER A 15 -5.15 -47.64 3.10
N MET A 16 -4.93 -47.63 4.42
CA MET A 16 -4.90 -46.42 5.24
C MET A 16 -3.51 -45.77 5.19
N SER A 17 -3.02 -45.49 3.98
CA SER A 17 -1.84 -44.65 3.78
C SER A 17 -2.20 -43.26 4.32
N ALA A 18 -1.51 -42.84 5.37
CA ALA A 18 -1.74 -41.54 6.00
C ALA A 18 -1.59 -40.43 4.96
N THR A 19 -2.71 -39.82 4.57
CA THR A 19 -2.69 -38.55 3.84
C THR A 19 -2.09 -37.52 4.76
N THR A 20 -0.80 -37.23 4.59
CA THR A 20 -0.17 -36.07 5.22
C THR A 20 -0.85 -34.84 4.65
N ALA A 21 -1.78 -34.26 5.42
CA ALA A 21 -2.28 -32.93 5.14
C ALA A 21 -1.11 -31.98 5.35
N PHE A 22 -0.47 -31.57 4.25
CA PHE A 22 0.44 -30.44 4.29
C PHE A 22 -0.41 -29.21 4.58
N ALA A 23 -0.42 -28.77 5.84
CA ALA A 23 -0.81 -27.42 6.18
C ALA A 23 0.22 -26.52 5.50
N ASP A 24 -0.16 -25.94 4.37
CA ASP A 24 0.63 -24.93 3.68
C ASP A 24 0.91 -23.83 4.71
N VAL A 25 2.17 -23.71 5.14
CA VAL A 25 2.61 -22.67 6.05
C VAL A 25 2.50 -21.37 5.27
N ILE A 26 1.38 -20.66 5.40
CA ILE A 26 1.25 -19.31 4.86
C ILE A 26 2.34 -18.48 5.55
N PRO A 27 3.42 -18.10 4.86
CA PRO A 27 4.47 -17.32 5.50
C PRO A 27 3.86 -15.98 5.90
N SER A 28 4.20 -15.49 7.08
CA SER A 28 3.73 -14.19 7.58
C SER A 28 3.95 -13.06 6.57
N ASP A 29 4.96 -13.17 5.70
CA ASP A 29 5.23 -12.25 4.60
C ASP A 29 4.04 -12.08 3.63
N LYS A 30 3.29 -13.16 3.36
CA LYS A 30 2.08 -13.11 2.52
C LYS A 30 0.94 -12.39 3.23
N VAL A 31 0.84 -12.52 4.56
CA VAL A 31 -0.18 -11.84 5.37
C VAL A 31 0.15 -10.35 5.50
N ILE A 32 1.42 -10.01 5.72
CA ILE A 32 1.90 -8.62 5.81
C ILE A 32 1.72 -7.91 4.45
N ALA A 33 2.11 -8.54 3.34
CA ALA A 33 1.92 -7.97 2.00
C ALA A 33 0.43 -7.72 1.67
N GLN A 34 -0.46 -8.59 2.14
CA GLN A 34 -1.90 -8.42 1.95
C GLN A 34 -2.49 -7.31 2.83
N GLN A 35 -1.99 -7.13 4.05
CA GLN A 35 -2.34 -6.00 4.91
C GLN A 35 -1.84 -4.67 4.34
N GLU A 36 -0.61 -4.64 3.84
CA GLU A 36 -0.02 -3.46 3.22
C GLU A 36 -0.79 -3.04 1.96
N TYR A 37 -1.21 -4.02 1.14
CA TYR A 37 -2.10 -3.78 0.00
C TYR A 37 -3.44 -3.16 0.42
N ALA A 38 -4.09 -3.71 1.45
CA ALA A 38 -5.37 -3.19 1.94
C ALA A 38 -5.23 -1.76 2.49
N TYR A 39 -4.15 -1.50 3.23
CA TYR A 39 -3.83 -0.18 3.77
C TYR A 39 -3.56 0.84 2.66
N ASN A 40 -2.70 0.50 1.68
CA ASN A 40 -2.38 1.36 0.55
C ASN A 40 -3.64 1.68 -0.29
N LYS A 41 -4.50 0.69 -0.52
CA LYS A 41 -5.79 0.89 -1.21
C LYS A 41 -6.67 1.90 -0.46
N GLN A 42 -6.77 1.76 0.85
CA GLN A 42 -7.57 2.65 1.69
C GLN A 42 -7.00 4.08 1.71
N GLN A 43 -5.68 4.23 1.73
CA GLN A 43 -5.02 5.53 1.66
C GLN A 43 -5.29 6.25 0.33
N ILE A 44 -5.18 5.54 -0.80
CA ILE A 44 -5.46 6.11 -2.13
C ILE A 44 -6.94 6.50 -2.24
N LEU A 45 -7.86 5.69 -1.70
CA LEU A 45 -9.28 6.02 -1.65
C LEU A 45 -9.55 7.28 -0.82
N ALA A 46 -8.87 7.45 0.33
CA ALA A 46 -8.98 8.66 1.14
C ALA A 46 -8.42 9.90 0.42
N MET A 47 -7.33 9.76 -0.35
CA MET A 47 -6.81 10.83 -1.19
C MET A 47 -7.79 11.20 -2.31
N LEU A 48 -8.40 10.21 -2.96
CA LEU A 48 -9.44 10.42 -3.96
C LEU A 48 -10.66 11.17 -3.38
N ASP A 49 -10.95 10.98 -2.09
CA ASP A 49 -12.03 11.66 -1.41
C ASP A 49 -11.74 13.14 -1.07
N THR A 50 -10.48 13.59 -1.21
CA THR A 50 -10.10 14.99 -0.92
C THR A 50 -10.64 15.94 -1.99
N GLU A 51 -11.20 17.08 -1.58
CA GLU A 51 -11.79 18.08 -2.51
C GLU A 51 -10.82 18.53 -3.61
N ALA A 52 -9.53 18.68 -3.29
CA ALA A 52 -8.51 19.04 -4.25
C ALA A 52 -8.36 18.00 -5.39
N VAL A 53 -8.46 16.72 -5.08
CA VAL A 53 -8.39 15.64 -6.08
C VAL A 53 -9.69 15.55 -6.86
N SER A 54 -10.83 15.67 -6.17
CA SER A 54 -12.16 15.69 -6.82
C SER A 54 -12.26 16.82 -7.85
N ASN A 55 -11.89 18.05 -7.48
CA ASN A 55 -11.91 19.20 -8.37
C ASN A 55 -10.98 19.01 -9.58
N LYS A 56 -9.82 18.38 -9.38
CA LYS A 56 -8.89 18.08 -10.46
C LYS A 56 -9.41 17.00 -11.40
N LEU A 57 -10.09 15.97 -10.89
CA LEU A 57 -10.73 14.95 -11.72
C LEU A 57 -11.89 15.51 -12.53
N ILE A 58 -12.72 16.36 -11.93
CA ILE A 58 -13.80 17.07 -12.63
C ILE A 58 -13.22 17.96 -13.74
N ALA A 59 -12.13 18.68 -13.47
CA ALA A 59 -11.44 19.50 -14.47
C ALA A 59 -10.88 18.67 -15.65
N LEU A 60 -10.55 17.39 -15.41
CA LEU A 60 -10.11 16.43 -16.42
C LEU A 60 -11.29 15.69 -17.09
N GLY A 61 -12.54 15.98 -16.71
CA GLY A 61 -13.73 15.30 -17.23
C GLY A 61 -13.93 13.88 -16.71
N VAL A 62 -13.28 13.50 -15.62
CA VAL A 62 -13.35 12.17 -15.01
C VAL A 62 -14.29 12.18 -13.82
N ASP A 63 -15.30 11.31 -13.85
CA ASP A 63 -16.20 11.10 -12.72
C ASP A 63 -15.51 10.36 -11.56
N LYS A 64 -15.80 10.79 -10.32
CA LYS A 64 -15.20 10.25 -9.10
C LYS A 64 -15.59 8.79 -8.86
N ALA A 65 -16.84 8.40 -9.14
CA ALA A 65 -17.28 7.02 -8.96
C ALA A 65 -16.59 6.10 -9.97
N HIS A 66 -16.35 6.58 -11.18
CA HIS A 66 -15.57 5.85 -12.18
C HIS A 66 -14.10 5.66 -11.75
N ALA A 67 -13.45 6.70 -11.22
CA ALA A 67 -12.09 6.60 -10.68
C ALA A 67 -12.00 5.62 -9.50
N LYS A 68 -12.98 5.64 -8.59
CA LYS A 68 -13.06 4.72 -7.45
C LYS A 68 -13.19 3.27 -7.89
N SER A 69 -14.09 2.99 -8.84
CA SER A 69 -14.27 1.64 -9.41
C SER A 69 -12.99 1.11 -10.05
N ARG A 70 -12.20 1.97 -10.72
CA ARG A 70 -10.91 1.57 -11.30
C ARG A 70 -9.91 1.13 -10.23
N ILE A 71 -9.77 1.89 -9.15
CA ILE A 71 -8.89 1.55 -8.00
C ILE A 71 -9.40 0.29 -7.29
N GLU A 72 -10.71 0.10 -7.21
CA GLU A 72 -11.30 -1.09 -6.59
C GLU A 72 -10.99 -2.38 -7.35
N ASN A 73 -10.93 -2.29 -8.68
CA ASN A 73 -10.63 -3.39 -9.58
C ASN A 73 -9.13 -3.59 -9.89
N MET A 74 -8.24 -2.73 -9.38
CA MET A 74 -6.80 -2.90 -9.56
C MET A 74 -6.29 -4.15 -8.83
N THR A 75 -5.37 -4.87 -9.46
CA THR A 75 -4.64 -5.97 -8.83
C THR A 75 -3.54 -5.43 -7.89
N GLN A 76 -3.01 -6.28 -7.01
CA GLN A 76 -1.95 -5.88 -6.08
C GLN A 76 -0.73 -5.25 -6.76
N GLN A 77 -0.34 -5.80 -7.91
CA GLN A 77 0.82 -5.33 -8.66
C GLN A 77 0.57 -3.98 -9.33
N GLU A 78 -0.65 -3.76 -9.85
CA GLU A 78 -1.05 -2.50 -10.48
C GLU A 78 -1.20 -1.38 -9.44
N LEU A 79 -1.69 -1.69 -8.24
CA LEU A 79 -1.81 -0.70 -7.18
C LEU A 79 -0.43 -0.25 -6.66
N LEU A 80 0.52 -1.19 -6.56
CA LEU A 80 1.89 -0.88 -6.14
C LEU A 80 2.62 0.02 -7.15
N SER A 81 2.50 -0.27 -8.44
CA SER A 81 3.11 0.57 -9.48
C SER A 81 2.44 1.95 -9.57
N PHE A 82 1.12 2.01 -9.39
CA PHE A 82 0.39 3.28 -9.31
C PHE A 82 0.80 4.11 -8.08
N GLN A 83 0.96 3.48 -6.92
CA GLN A 83 1.46 4.16 -5.71
C GLN A 83 2.87 4.72 -5.90
N GLN A 84 3.76 3.95 -6.53
CA GLN A 84 5.11 4.43 -6.86
C GLN A 84 5.05 5.66 -7.77
N GLN A 85 4.19 5.63 -8.79
CA GLN A 85 4.01 6.78 -9.68
C GLN A 85 3.43 8.00 -8.97
N LEU A 86 2.50 7.80 -8.02
CA LEU A 86 1.97 8.89 -7.17
C LEU A 86 3.03 9.47 -6.24
N ASN A 87 3.95 8.64 -5.72
CA ASN A 87 5.06 9.09 -4.89
C ASN A 87 6.13 9.85 -5.70
N ASP A 88 6.34 9.48 -6.96
CA ASP A 88 7.29 10.14 -7.88
C ASP A 88 6.75 11.47 -8.42
N MET A 89 5.43 11.65 -8.45
CA MET A 89 4.84 12.96 -8.70
C MET A 89 5.20 13.89 -7.53
N PRO A 90 5.63 15.15 -7.79
CA PRO A 90 6.03 16.07 -6.73
C PRO A 90 4.84 16.37 -5.80
N ALA A 91 4.72 15.54 -4.76
CA ALA A 91 3.73 15.61 -3.71
C ALA A 91 4.15 16.72 -2.73
N GLY A 92 4.12 17.96 -3.21
CA GLY A 92 4.36 19.16 -2.40
C GLY A 92 3.27 19.43 -1.35
N GLN A 93 2.49 18.42 -0.96
CA GLN A 93 1.35 18.53 -0.03
C GLN A 93 1.40 17.50 1.13
N GLY A 94 2.49 16.73 1.26
CA GLY A 94 2.74 15.94 2.47
C GLY A 94 3.29 16.79 3.63
N ILE A 95 3.31 16.23 4.85
CA ILE A 95 3.98 16.87 6.01
C ILE A 95 5.43 17.23 5.67
N VAL A 96 6.14 16.35 4.96
CA VAL A 96 7.50 16.60 4.48
C VAL A 96 7.56 17.80 3.53
N GLY A 97 6.64 17.89 2.57
CA GLY A 97 6.56 19.03 1.65
C GLY A 97 6.28 20.34 2.39
N THR A 98 5.35 20.32 3.35
CA THR A 98 5.03 21.49 4.18
C THR A 98 6.24 21.94 5.01
N ILE A 99 6.95 21.00 5.66
CA ILE A 99 8.17 21.30 6.42
C ILE A 99 9.22 21.93 5.50
N VAL A 100 9.49 21.32 4.34
CA VAL A 100 10.47 21.85 3.38
C VAL A 100 10.07 23.24 2.89
N THR A 101 8.80 23.48 2.57
CA THR A 101 8.31 24.81 2.18
C THR A 101 8.52 25.84 3.28
N VAL A 102 8.18 25.52 4.53
CA VAL A 102 8.42 26.41 5.67
C VAL A 102 9.92 26.71 5.82
N LEU A 103 10.79 25.70 5.73
CA LEU A 103 12.24 25.90 5.79
C LEU A 103 12.74 26.84 4.69
N VAL A 104 12.25 26.68 3.46
CA VAL A 104 12.63 27.57 2.33
C VAL A 104 12.14 29.01 2.54
N VAL A 105 10.90 29.19 2.99
CA VAL A 105 10.35 30.54 3.27
C VAL A 105 11.17 31.23 4.35
N VAL A 106 11.46 30.54 5.46
CA VAL A 106 12.28 31.08 6.55
C VAL A 106 13.71 31.38 6.07
N ALA A 107 14.30 30.52 5.23
CA ALA A 107 15.64 30.77 4.69
C ALA A 107 15.70 32.03 3.81
N VAL A 108 14.67 32.28 3.00
CA VAL A 108 14.59 33.52 2.19
C VAL A 108 14.44 34.75 3.08
N LEU A 109 13.60 34.68 4.12
CA LEU A 109 13.42 35.77 5.09
C LEU A 109 14.72 36.07 5.87
N ASP A 110 15.54 35.05 6.12
CA ASP A 110 16.85 35.17 6.77
C ASP A 110 17.87 35.91 5.89
N VAL A 111 17.94 35.54 4.60
CA VAL A 111 18.78 36.27 3.61
C VAL A 111 18.37 37.74 3.48
N MET A 112 17.08 38.05 3.63
CA MET A 112 16.57 39.44 3.62
C MET A 112 16.82 40.19 4.94
N GLY A 113 17.32 39.52 5.99
CA GLY A 113 17.57 40.12 7.30
C GLY A 113 16.30 40.38 8.13
N ILE A 114 15.17 39.76 7.77
CA ILE A 114 13.90 39.88 8.50
C ILE A 114 13.87 38.94 9.71
N THR A 115 14.53 37.78 9.60
CA THR A 115 14.63 36.76 10.65
C THR A 115 16.08 36.31 10.82
N ASP A 116 16.45 35.78 11.99
CA ASP A 116 17.75 35.15 12.26
C ASP A 116 17.50 33.75 12.85
N VAL A 117 17.20 32.79 11.97
CA VAL A 117 16.86 31.41 12.36
C VAL A 117 18.00 30.46 11.99
N TYR A 118 18.72 30.76 10.92
CA TYR A 118 19.84 29.98 10.41
C TYR A 118 21.15 30.75 10.63
N PRO A 119 21.93 30.42 11.69
CA PRO A 119 23.15 31.16 12.06
C PRO A 119 24.29 31.06 11.04
N PHE A 120 24.12 30.24 9.99
CA PHE A 120 25.06 30.10 8.88
C PHE A 120 24.68 30.96 7.67
N ILE A 121 23.47 31.53 7.63
CA ILE A 121 23.06 32.48 6.61
C ILE A 121 23.54 33.86 7.03
N ARG A 122 24.18 34.59 6.11
CA ARG A 122 24.55 35.99 6.33
C ARG A 122 23.51 36.84 5.60
N PRO A 123 22.79 37.73 6.29
CA PRO A 123 21.85 38.63 5.64
C PRO A 123 22.59 39.56 4.66
N LEU A 124 21.89 39.96 3.60
CA LEU A 124 22.40 40.91 2.59
C LEU A 124 22.43 42.36 3.12
#